data_AF-A0A7S9HCK0-F1
#
_entry.id   AF-A0A7S9HCK0-F1
#
_cell.length_a   1.000
_cell.length_b   1.000
_cell.length_c   1.000
_cell.angle_alpha   90.00
_cell.angle_beta   90.00
_cell.angle_gamma   90.00
#
_symmetry.space_group_name_H-M   'P 1'
#
loop_
_entity.id
_entity.type
_entity.pdbx_description
1 polymer ?
#
loop_
_entity_poly.entity_id
_entity_poly.type
_entity_poly.pdbx_seq_one_letter_code
_entity_poly.pdbx_strand_id
1 'polypeptide(L)'
;MNHPLACECKSLQGYVKPGGTCNRLLCYCKDCQAFAYYLQASDRVLNVQGGTHLVQLSPRRVVFTEGQHQLAAVRLSPNGLLRWYSRCCNTPVGNTLATPSIAFIGLIDNILTPAAIPTDFPGKMAVVHTDSAQGSPKPKPKGLPGTVWRMATMVAKARLAGTHKDNPLFNKAGEPIVTPTVLDKAERAALPPYR
;
A
#
# COMPACT_ATOMS: atom_id res chain seq x y z
N MET A 1 9.77 -0.26 19.00
CA MET A 1 9.04 1.00 19.23
C MET A 1 7.98 1.17 18.15
N ASN A 2 7.05 2.11 18.26
CA ASN A 2 6.14 2.43 17.16
C ASN A 2 6.93 2.97 15.96
N HIS A 3 6.60 2.54 14.74
CA HIS A 3 7.23 3.04 13.53
C HIS A 3 6.42 4.25 13.01
N PRO A 4 7.00 5.46 12.93
CA PRO A 4 6.26 6.64 12.50
C PRO A 4 5.73 6.53 11.07
N LEU A 5 4.57 7.13 10.81
CA LEU A 5 4.08 7.38 9.46
C LEU A 5 3.60 8.82 9.31
N ALA A 6 3.90 9.47 8.18
CA ALA A 6 3.47 10.83 7.91
C ALA A 6 3.45 11.13 6.41
N CYS A 7 2.46 11.90 5.94
CA CYS A 7 2.51 12.47 4.60
C CYS A 7 3.61 13.53 4.49
N GLU A 8 3.96 13.96 3.27
CA GLU A 8 5.09 14.88 3.06
C GLU A 8 4.90 16.22 3.75
N CYS A 9 3.69 16.80 3.69
CA CYS A 9 3.37 18.06 4.39
C CYS A 9 3.05 17.88 5.88
N LYS A 10 3.13 16.64 6.40
CA LYS A 10 2.82 16.26 7.79
C LYS A 10 1.40 16.58 8.28
N SER A 11 0.47 16.91 7.39
CA SER A 11 -0.94 17.13 7.78
C SER A 11 -1.68 15.82 8.07
N LEU A 12 -1.15 14.67 7.65
CA LEU A 12 -1.60 13.32 8.03
C LEU A 12 -0.43 12.63 8.75
N GLN A 13 -0.62 12.22 9.99
CA GLN A 13 0.42 11.60 10.81
C GLN A 13 -0.13 10.42 11.61
N GLY A 14 0.77 9.56 12.05
CA GLY A 14 0.44 8.39 12.84
C GLY A 14 1.64 7.49 13.10
N TYR A 15 1.34 6.21 13.31
CA TYR A 15 2.36 5.19 13.44
C TYR A 15 1.82 3.79 13.15
N VAL A 16 2.76 2.88 12.91
CA VAL A 16 2.52 1.44 12.87
C VAL A 16 2.99 0.82 14.19
N LYS A 17 2.09 0.09 14.85
CA LYS A 17 2.41 -0.67 16.07
C LYS A 17 3.50 -1.72 15.80
N PRO A 18 4.47 -1.91 16.72
CA PRO A 18 5.54 -2.89 16.57
C PRO A 18 5.02 -4.33 16.57
N GLY A 19 5.85 -5.24 16.08
CA GLY A 19 5.60 -6.68 16.14
C GLY A 19 4.52 -7.18 15.16
N GLY A 20 4.26 -8.49 15.19
CA GLY A 20 3.32 -9.13 14.27
C GLY A 20 3.87 -9.36 12.86
N THR A 21 3.15 -10.17 12.08
CA THR A 21 3.56 -10.56 10.72
C THR A 21 3.57 -9.36 9.78
N CYS A 22 4.62 -9.27 8.96
CA CYS A 22 4.69 -8.35 7.84
C CYS A 22 5.45 -9.00 6.66
N ASN A 23 5.32 -8.41 5.48
CA ASN A 23 6.10 -8.73 4.30
C ASN A 23 6.69 -7.43 3.73
N ARG A 24 7.93 -7.49 3.23
CA ARG A 24 8.49 -6.44 2.38
C ARG A 24 8.38 -6.85 0.92
N LEU A 25 7.84 -5.99 0.06
CA LEU A 25 7.69 -6.25 -1.36
C LEU A 25 8.28 -5.12 -2.18
N LEU A 26 8.83 -5.48 -3.34
CA LEU A 26 9.10 -4.58 -4.44
C LEU A 26 8.22 -5.02 -5.62
N CYS A 27 7.19 -4.23 -5.90
CA CYS A 27 6.15 -4.54 -6.87
C CYS A 27 6.31 -3.71 -8.14
N TYR A 28 6.30 -4.37 -9.29
CA TYR A 28 6.43 -3.73 -10.60
C TYR A 28 5.13 -3.69 -11.40
N CYS A 29 3.98 -4.01 -10.78
CA CYS A 29 2.72 -4.08 -11.53
C CYS A 29 2.31 -2.72 -12.13
N LYS A 30 1.62 -2.78 -13.27
CA LYS A 30 1.13 -1.61 -14.02
C LYS A 30 0.29 -0.65 -13.17
N ASP A 31 -0.40 -1.17 -12.16
CA ASP A 31 -1.25 -0.37 -11.28
C ASP A 31 -0.47 0.34 -10.17
N CYS A 32 0.65 -0.22 -9.70
CA CYS A 32 1.55 0.52 -8.80
C CYS A 32 2.17 1.71 -9.52
N GLN A 33 2.61 1.50 -10.76
CA GLN A 33 3.13 2.58 -11.61
C GLN A 33 2.06 3.64 -11.90
N ALA A 34 0.89 3.22 -12.37
CA ALA A 34 -0.21 4.14 -12.68
C ALA A 34 -0.70 4.92 -11.46
N PHE A 35 -0.71 4.32 -10.27
CA PHE A 35 -1.05 5.04 -9.04
C PHE A 35 -0.05 6.16 -8.74
N ALA A 36 1.24 5.89 -8.90
CA ALA A 36 2.26 6.91 -8.72
C ALA A 36 2.10 8.04 -9.75
N TYR A 37 1.80 7.72 -11.01
CA TYR A 37 1.54 8.75 -12.03
C TYR A 37 0.26 9.55 -11.77
N TYR A 38 -0.83 8.91 -11.36
CA TYR A 38 -2.10 9.58 -11.00
C TYR A 38 -1.88 10.64 -9.91
N LEU A 39 -1.02 10.36 -8.94
CA LEU A 39 -0.69 11.27 -7.85
C LEU A 39 0.45 12.25 -8.15
N GLN A 40 0.98 12.25 -9.38
CA GLN A 40 2.18 13.00 -9.76
C GLN A 40 3.35 12.73 -8.80
N ALA A 41 3.47 11.47 -8.41
CA ALA A 41 4.32 10.95 -7.35
C ALA A 41 5.38 9.96 -7.88
N SER A 42 5.53 9.83 -9.20
CA SER A 42 6.42 8.85 -9.82
C SER A 42 7.85 8.97 -9.31
N ASP A 43 8.36 10.19 -9.25
CA ASP A 43 9.79 10.46 -9.00
C ASP A 43 10.19 10.20 -7.54
N ARG A 44 9.19 10.10 -6.65
CA ARG A 44 9.38 9.86 -5.22
C ARG A 44 9.02 8.43 -4.78
N VAL A 45 8.26 7.68 -5.57
CA VAL A 45 7.72 6.37 -5.18
C VAL A 45 8.17 5.22 -6.10
N LEU A 46 8.47 5.52 -7.36
CA LEU A 46 8.97 4.52 -8.29
C LEU A 46 10.50 4.49 -8.28
N ASN A 47 11.07 3.29 -8.21
CA ASN A 47 12.48 3.13 -8.54
C ASN A 47 12.71 3.30 -10.05
N VAL A 48 13.97 3.29 -10.47
CA VAL A 48 14.39 3.50 -11.87
C VAL A 48 13.78 2.51 -12.88
N GLN A 49 13.24 1.38 -12.43
CA GLN A 49 12.56 0.39 -13.25
C GLN A 49 11.04 0.34 -13.00
N GLY A 50 10.45 1.39 -12.42
CA GLY A 50 9.00 1.46 -12.17
C GLY A 50 8.51 0.62 -10.99
N GLY A 51 9.39 0.21 -10.08
CA GLY A 51 9.06 -0.60 -8.91
C GLY A 51 8.67 0.24 -7.70
N THR A 52 7.60 -0.16 -7.01
CA THR A 52 7.17 0.44 -5.74
C THR A 52 7.54 -0.47 -4.56
N HIS A 53 8.18 0.11 -3.54
CA HIS A 53 8.47 -0.56 -2.28
C HIS A 53 7.27 -0.52 -1.35
N LEU A 54 6.95 -1.67 -0.75
CA LEU A 54 5.76 -1.86 0.09
C LEU A 54 6.11 -2.64 1.36
N VAL A 55 5.49 -2.25 2.47
CA VAL A 55 5.38 -3.05 3.69
C VAL A 55 3.94 -3.51 3.82
N GLN A 56 3.71 -4.81 3.69
CA GLN A 56 2.39 -5.41 3.82
C GLN A 56 2.18 -5.97 5.22
N LEU A 57 1.12 -5.54 5.91
CA LEU A 57 0.83 -5.91 7.30
C LEU A 57 -0.66 -5.81 7.62
N SER A 58 -1.04 -6.16 8.85
CA SER A 58 -2.42 -6.05 9.32
C SER A 58 -2.84 -4.57 9.54
N PRO A 59 -3.96 -4.10 8.97
CA PRO A 59 -4.43 -2.72 9.11
C PRO A 59 -4.67 -2.29 10.57
N ARG A 60 -5.00 -3.20 11.49
CA ARG A 60 -5.15 -2.92 12.93
C ARG A 60 -3.90 -2.33 13.57
N ARG A 61 -2.73 -2.56 12.98
CA ARG A 61 -1.46 -2.01 13.44
C ARG A 61 -1.27 -0.54 13.04
N VAL A 62 -2.01 -0.05 12.05
CA VAL A 62 -1.94 1.35 11.62
C VAL A 62 -2.80 2.19 12.54
N VAL A 63 -2.23 3.28 13.04
CA VAL A 63 -2.92 4.27 13.86
C VAL A 63 -2.66 5.63 13.26
N PHE A 64 -3.72 6.35 12.89
CA PHE A 64 -3.63 7.77 12.55
C PHE A 64 -3.84 8.57 13.83
N THR A 65 -2.90 9.48 14.13
CA THR A 65 -2.97 10.37 15.29
C THR A 65 -3.43 11.77 14.91
N GLU A 66 -3.23 12.16 13.66
CA GLU A 66 -3.60 13.47 13.13
C GLU A 66 -4.02 13.36 11.67
N GLY A 67 -5.00 14.17 11.26
CA GLY A 67 -5.29 14.36 9.84
C GLY A 67 -5.98 13.22 9.13
N GLN A 68 -6.62 12.28 9.82
CA GLN A 68 -7.32 11.15 9.18
C GLN A 68 -8.34 11.62 8.11
N HIS A 69 -8.94 12.80 8.30
CA HIS A 69 -9.82 13.44 7.32
C HIS A 69 -9.13 13.80 6.00
N GLN A 70 -7.80 13.86 5.95
CA GLN A 70 -7.00 14.07 4.73
C GLN A 70 -6.88 12.80 3.88
N LEU A 71 -7.26 11.62 4.39
CA LEU A 71 -7.26 10.40 3.58
C LEU A 71 -8.23 10.57 2.40
N ALA A 72 -7.82 10.03 1.26
CA ALA A 72 -8.60 9.85 0.05
C ALA A 72 -8.25 8.49 -0.57
N ALA A 73 -9.11 8.02 -1.46
CA ALA A 73 -8.91 6.74 -2.14
C ALA A 73 -9.23 6.86 -3.63
N VAL A 74 -8.48 6.14 -4.45
CA VAL A 74 -8.77 5.96 -5.87
C VAL A 74 -8.81 4.46 -6.21
N ARG A 75 -9.65 4.08 -7.17
CA ARG A 75 -9.58 2.79 -7.86
C ARG A 75 -9.21 3.05 -9.31
N LEU A 76 -8.18 2.36 -9.80
CA LEU A 76 -7.72 2.48 -11.19
C LEU A 76 -8.59 1.71 -12.20
N SER A 77 -9.60 1.00 -11.69
CA SER A 77 -10.67 0.33 -12.45
C SER A 77 -11.84 0.06 -11.51
N PRO A 78 -13.06 -0.21 -12.01
CA PRO A 78 -14.24 -0.44 -11.15
C PRO A 78 -14.05 -1.54 -10.10
N ASN A 79 -13.29 -2.59 -10.42
CA ASN A 79 -13.04 -3.74 -9.54
C ASN A 79 -11.64 -3.75 -8.93
N GLY A 80 -10.83 -2.70 -9.15
CA GLY A 80 -9.46 -2.61 -8.66
C GLY A 80 -9.35 -2.48 -7.15
N LEU A 81 -8.12 -2.57 -6.65
CA LEU A 81 -7.79 -2.29 -5.24
C LEU A 81 -8.14 -0.85 -4.87
N LEU A 82 -8.46 -0.62 -3.59
CA LEU A 82 -8.49 0.74 -3.04
C LEU A 82 -7.05 1.19 -2.84
N ARG A 83 -6.69 2.32 -3.46
CA ARG A 83 -5.38 2.93 -3.34
C ARG A 83 -5.52 4.24 -2.57
N TRP A 84 -5.00 4.22 -1.36
CA TRP A 84 -5.11 5.27 -0.36
C TRP A 84 -3.98 6.29 -0.50
N TYR A 85 -4.31 7.56 -0.36
CA TYR A 85 -3.36 8.66 -0.39
C TYR A 85 -3.83 9.81 0.51
N SER A 86 -2.94 10.73 0.84
CA SER A 86 -3.31 11.99 1.50
C SER A 86 -3.68 13.04 0.46
N ARG A 87 -4.88 13.62 0.55
CA ARG A 87 -5.36 14.65 -0.39
C ARG A 87 -4.59 15.98 -0.29
N CYS A 88 -3.99 16.28 0.87
CA CYS A 88 -3.30 17.55 1.12
C CYS A 88 -2.03 17.76 0.30
N CYS A 89 -1.32 16.69 -0.07
CA CYS A 89 -0.06 16.75 -0.82
C CYS A 89 0.13 15.56 -1.79
N ASN A 90 -0.96 14.84 -2.07
CA ASN A 90 -0.98 13.64 -2.90
C ASN A 90 -0.05 12.52 -2.45
N THR A 91 0.49 12.52 -1.23
CA THR A 91 1.41 11.46 -0.75
C THR A 91 0.71 10.09 -0.82
N PRO A 92 1.25 9.12 -1.58
CA PRO A 92 0.76 7.75 -1.56
C PRO A 92 0.85 7.16 -0.14
N VAL A 93 -0.22 6.50 0.32
CA VAL A 93 -0.26 5.85 1.64
C VAL A 93 -0.09 4.34 1.48
N GLY A 94 -0.93 3.72 0.64
CA GLY A 94 -0.92 2.27 0.48
C GLY A 94 -2.15 1.73 -0.23
N ASN A 95 -2.35 0.41 -0.18
CA ASN A 95 -3.51 -0.22 -0.80
C ASN A 95 -4.15 -1.30 0.06
N THR A 96 -5.47 -1.45 -0.11
CA THR A 96 -6.28 -2.53 0.48
C THR A 96 -7.18 -3.13 -0.58
N LEU A 97 -7.80 -4.26 -0.27
CA LEU A 97 -8.99 -4.68 -1.00
C LEU A 97 -10.16 -3.75 -0.67
N ALA A 98 -11.25 -3.84 -1.45
CA ALA A 98 -12.45 -3.05 -1.23
C ALA A 98 -13.26 -3.48 0.01
N THR A 99 -12.86 -4.58 0.66
CA THR A 99 -13.51 -5.10 1.86
C THR A 99 -12.47 -5.29 2.97
N PRO A 100 -12.85 -5.09 4.24
CA PRO A 100 -11.94 -5.32 5.37
C PRO A 100 -11.76 -6.81 5.66
N SER A 101 -12.54 -7.69 5.01
CA SER A 101 -12.54 -9.12 5.27
C SER A 101 -11.19 -9.77 4.95
N ILE A 102 -10.40 -9.21 4.03
CA ILE A 102 -9.00 -9.63 3.86
C ILE A 102 -8.12 -8.53 4.46
N ALA A 103 -7.85 -8.66 5.75
CA ALA A 103 -7.22 -7.63 6.57
C ALA A 103 -5.71 -7.51 6.33
N PHE A 104 -5.34 -6.99 5.16
CA PHE A 104 -4.00 -6.50 4.87
C PHE A 104 -4.06 -5.06 4.35
N ILE A 105 -2.99 -4.32 4.60
CA ILE A 105 -2.64 -3.08 3.92
C ILE A 105 -1.22 -3.21 3.40
N GLY A 106 -0.97 -2.82 2.15
CA GLY A 106 0.37 -2.61 1.61
C GLY A 106 0.71 -1.13 1.73
N LEU A 107 1.42 -0.74 2.80
CA LEU A 107 1.90 0.64 2.98
C LEU A 107 3.08 0.88 2.04
N ILE A 108 3.09 2.01 1.34
CA ILE A 108 4.24 2.40 0.52
C ILE A 108 5.30 2.99 1.46
N ASP A 109 6.57 2.75 1.19
CA ASP A 109 7.66 3.18 2.08
C ASP A 109 7.83 4.69 2.21
N ASN A 110 7.36 5.48 1.24
CA ASN A 110 7.43 6.94 1.25
C ASN A 110 6.65 7.60 2.41
N ILE A 111 5.60 6.95 2.93
CA ILE A 111 4.85 7.44 4.10
C ILE A 111 5.47 6.95 5.43
N LEU A 112 6.43 6.05 5.36
CA LEU A 112 7.13 5.45 6.50
C LEU A 112 8.50 6.12 6.69
N THR A 113 9.20 5.81 7.78
CA THR A 113 10.60 6.23 7.98
C THR A 113 11.53 5.22 7.31
N PRO A 114 12.10 5.48 6.10
CA PRO A 114 12.71 4.41 5.29
C PRO A 114 13.92 3.75 5.96
N ALA A 115 14.73 4.56 6.67
CA ALA A 115 15.90 4.08 7.39
C ALA A 115 15.57 3.06 8.50
N ALA A 116 14.37 3.12 9.08
CA ALA A 116 13.94 2.23 10.15
C ALA A 116 13.22 0.96 9.64
N ILE A 117 12.82 0.93 8.35
CA ILE A 117 12.07 -0.20 7.77
C ILE A 117 12.76 -1.56 7.95
N PRO A 118 14.09 -1.72 7.70
CA PRO A 118 14.74 -3.02 7.86
C PRO A 118 14.69 -3.57 9.29
N THR A 119 14.71 -2.68 10.28
CA THR A 119 14.67 -3.01 11.71
C THR A 119 13.25 -3.29 12.17
N ASP A 120 12.29 -2.42 11.81
CA ASP A 120 10.92 -2.48 12.31
C ASP A 120 10.03 -3.50 11.55
N PHE A 121 10.40 -3.82 10.31
CA PHE A 121 9.72 -4.78 9.44
C PHE A 121 10.70 -5.83 8.90
N PRO A 122 11.23 -6.70 9.77
CA PRO A 122 12.29 -7.64 9.40
C PRO A 122 11.79 -8.71 8.42
N GLY A 123 12.75 -9.29 7.68
CA GLY A 123 12.49 -10.38 6.72
C GLY A 123 12.92 -10.02 5.29
N LYS A 124 13.05 -11.02 4.42
CA LYS A 124 13.52 -10.82 3.04
C LYS A 124 12.46 -10.09 2.20
N MET A 125 12.92 -9.17 1.34
CA MET A 125 12.06 -8.50 0.36
C MET A 125 11.72 -9.45 -0.80
N ALA A 126 10.42 -9.64 -1.06
CA ALA A 126 9.94 -10.29 -2.27
C ALA A 126 9.97 -9.31 -3.46
N VAL A 127 10.20 -9.82 -4.65
CA VAL A 127 10.18 -9.05 -5.90
C VAL A 127 9.14 -9.68 -6.80
N VAL A 128 8.13 -8.90 -7.20
CA VAL A 128 6.90 -9.41 -7.82
C VAL A 128 6.48 -8.59 -9.03
N HIS A 129 5.75 -9.22 -9.95
CA HIS A 129 5.21 -8.60 -11.17
C HIS A 129 6.26 -7.98 -12.10
N THR A 130 7.46 -8.58 -12.16
CA THR A 130 8.64 -8.06 -12.88
C THR A 130 8.46 -7.96 -14.39
N ASP A 131 7.50 -8.68 -14.98
CA ASP A 131 7.19 -8.60 -16.41
C ASP A 131 6.70 -7.20 -16.82
N SER A 132 6.18 -6.42 -15.87
CA SER A 132 5.76 -5.04 -16.07
C SER A 132 6.82 -4.01 -15.64
N ALA A 133 8.01 -4.44 -15.20
CA ALA A 133 9.10 -3.52 -14.87
C ALA A 133 9.53 -2.73 -16.10
N GLN A 134 10.07 -1.54 -15.91
CA GLN A 134 10.57 -0.67 -16.97
C GLN A 134 12.01 -1.02 -17.34
N GLY A 135 12.40 -0.75 -18.59
CA GLY A 135 13.78 -0.96 -19.07
C GLY A 135 14.21 -2.44 -19.20
N SER A 136 15.49 -2.67 -19.45
CA SER A 136 16.10 -4.00 -19.64
C SER A 136 17.49 -4.07 -18.99
N PRO A 137 17.88 -5.23 -18.41
CA PRO A 137 17.10 -6.45 -18.22
C PRO A 137 16.05 -6.31 -17.11
N LYS A 138 14.95 -7.05 -17.20
CA LYS A 138 13.91 -7.06 -16.16
C LYS A 138 14.46 -7.67 -14.85
N PRO A 139 14.03 -7.19 -13.67
CA PRO A 139 14.41 -7.78 -12.39
C PRO A 139 13.95 -9.24 -12.28
N LYS A 140 14.68 -10.07 -11.53
CA LYS A 140 14.27 -11.47 -11.30
C LYS A 140 13.23 -11.55 -10.17
N PRO A 141 12.07 -12.21 -10.38
CA PRO A 141 11.09 -12.39 -9.33
C PRO A 141 11.66 -13.31 -8.22
N LYS A 142 11.31 -13.03 -6.96
CA LYS A 142 11.75 -13.85 -5.81
C LYS A 142 10.81 -13.72 -4.61
N GLY A 143 10.82 -14.73 -3.75
CA GLY A 143 10.20 -14.65 -2.41
C GLY A 143 8.67 -14.72 -2.37
N LEU A 144 8.00 -14.98 -3.50
CA LEU A 144 6.53 -15.02 -3.57
C LEU A 144 5.91 -16.14 -2.71
N PRO A 145 6.36 -17.41 -2.74
CA PRO A 145 5.70 -18.47 -1.96
C PRO A 145 5.65 -18.19 -0.45
N GLY A 146 6.80 -17.79 0.13
CA GLY A 146 6.85 -17.45 1.56
C GLY A 146 6.06 -16.19 1.93
N THR A 147 5.94 -15.23 1.01
CA THR A 147 5.13 -14.02 1.18
C THR A 147 3.64 -14.34 1.19
N VAL A 148 3.20 -15.19 0.25
CA VAL A 148 1.81 -15.67 0.17
C VAL A 148 1.44 -16.46 1.43
N TRP A 149 2.30 -17.37 1.89
CA TRP A 149 2.07 -18.12 3.13
C TRP A 149 1.93 -17.21 4.35
N ARG A 150 2.84 -16.23 4.53
CA ARG A 150 2.75 -15.25 5.62
C ARG A 150 1.48 -14.39 5.54
N MET A 151 1.08 -14.01 4.32
CA MET A 151 -0.15 -13.25 4.09
C MET A 151 -1.39 -14.07 4.45
N ALA A 152 -1.48 -15.30 3.95
CA ALA A 152 -2.61 -16.19 4.21
C ALA A 152 -2.76 -16.48 5.72
N THR A 153 -1.66 -16.77 6.41
CA THR A 153 -1.67 -17.00 7.86
C THR A 153 -2.08 -15.75 8.66
N MET A 154 -1.62 -14.55 8.26
CA MET A 154 -2.04 -13.30 8.87
C MET A 154 -3.55 -13.04 8.70
N VAL A 155 -4.07 -13.22 7.48
CA VAL A 155 -5.49 -13.05 7.17
C VAL A 155 -6.35 -14.07 7.92
N ALA A 156 -5.96 -15.35 7.94
CA ALA A 156 -6.66 -16.40 8.65
C ALA A 156 -6.75 -16.12 10.16
N LYS A 157 -5.63 -15.71 10.79
CA LYS A 157 -5.62 -15.32 12.21
C LYS A 157 -6.54 -14.12 12.48
N ALA A 158 -6.55 -13.11 11.62
CA ALA A 158 -7.41 -11.94 11.77
C ALA A 158 -8.91 -12.27 11.57
N ARG A 159 -9.22 -13.24 10.72
CA ARG A 159 -10.59 -13.77 10.54
C ARG A 159 -11.06 -14.50 11.79
N LEU A 160 -10.29 -15.48 12.26
CA LEU A 160 -10.62 -16.30 13.43
C LEU A 160 -10.78 -15.45 14.70
N ALA A 161 -9.93 -14.44 14.89
CA ALA A 161 -9.99 -13.54 16.03
C ALA A 161 -10.99 -12.38 15.87
N GLY A 162 -11.68 -12.25 14.72
CA GLY A 162 -12.58 -11.13 14.44
C GLY A 162 -11.88 -9.77 14.21
N THR A 163 -10.56 -9.69 14.39
CA THR A 163 -9.78 -8.45 14.33
C THR A 163 -9.62 -7.87 12.92
N HIS A 164 -10.05 -8.60 11.89
CA HIS A 164 -10.16 -8.07 10.53
C HIS A 164 -11.10 -6.85 10.43
N LYS A 165 -12.02 -6.68 11.38
CA LYS A 165 -12.91 -5.51 11.50
C LYS A 165 -12.22 -4.29 12.15
N ASP A 166 -11.06 -4.47 12.78
CA ASP A 166 -10.30 -3.38 13.39
C ASP A 166 -9.40 -2.76 12.35
N ASN A 167 -9.97 -1.87 11.54
CA ASN A 167 -9.27 -1.28 10.41
C ASN A 167 -9.53 0.24 10.37
N PRO A 168 -8.49 1.09 10.45
CA PRO A 168 -8.68 2.54 10.47
C PRO A 168 -9.17 3.11 9.12
N LEU A 169 -9.24 2.28 8.07
CA LEU A 169 -9.67 2.67 6.73
C LEU A 169 -11.11 2.26 6.40
N PHE A 170 -11.78 1.54 7.32
CA PHE A 170 -13.15 1.07 7.12
C PHE A 170 -14.01 1.38 8.34
N ASN A 171 -15.28 1.71 8.11
CA ASN A 171 -16.25 1.91 9.18
C ASN A 171 -16.72 0.55 9.75
N LYS A 172 -17.58 0.59 10.78
CA LYS A 172 -18.10 -0.64 11.42
C LYS A 172 -19.03 -1.45 10.50
N ALA A 173 -19.62 -0.84 9.48
CA ALA A 173 -20.39 -1.53 8.44
C ALA A 173 -19.48 -2.22 7.40
N GLY A 174 -18.18 -1.97 7.44
CA GLY A 174 -17.19 -2.55 6.53
C GLY A 174 -17.03 -1.79 5.21
N GLU A 175 -17.52 -0.55 5.14
CA GLU A 175 -17.36 0.35 4.01
C GLU A 175 -16.10 1.21 4.19
N PRO A 176 -15.42 1.62 3.12
CA PRO A 176 -14.31 2.56 3.20
C PRO A 176 -14.73 3.86 3.89
N ILE A 177 -13.88 4.44 4.74
CA ILE A 177 -14.18 5.71 5.44
C ILE A 177 -14.25 6.94 4.51
N VAL A 178 -13.92 6.76 3.23
CA VAL A 178 -14.01 7.77 2.17
C VAL A 178 -14.57 7.12 0.91
N THR A 179 -15.39 7.84 0.16
CA THR A 179 -15.85 7.39 -1.16
C THR A 179 -14.66 7.43 -2.14
N PRO A 180 -14.27 6.31 -2.76
CA PRO A 180 -13.16 6.31 -3.69
C PRO A 180 -13.55 6.94 -5.03
N THR A 181 -12.66 7.76 -5.60
CA THR A 181 -12.73 8.11 -7.03
C THR A 181 -12.47 6.85 -7.85
N VAL A 182 -13.27 6.58 -8.87
CA VAL A 182 -13.08 5.42 -9.74
C VAL A 182 -12.72 5.95 -11.12
N LEU A 183 -11.50 5.64 -11.58
CA LEU A 183 -11.09 6.02 -12.93
C LEU A 183 -11.86 5.21 -13.97
N ASP A 184 -12.36 5.91 -14.98
CA ASP A 184 -12.86 5.28 -16.18
C ASP A 184 -11.71 4.77 -17.08
N LYS A 185 -12.08 4.12 -18.19
CA LYS A 185 -11.08 3.57 -19.12
C LYS A 185 -10.23 4.65 -19.79
N ALA A 186 -10.81 5.81 -20.11
CA ALA A 186 -10.12 6.90 -20.79
C ALA A 186 -9.15 7.60 -19.84
N GLU A 187 -9.58 7.92 -18.62
CA GLU A 187 -8.74 8.47 -17.55
C GLU A 187 -7.58 7.52 -17.23
N ARG A 188 -7.86 6.21 -17.12
CA ARG A 188 -6.81 5.20 -16.89
C ARG A 188 -5.80 5.10 -18.02
N ALA A 189 -6.25 5.25 -19.27
CA ALA A 189 -5.40 5.19 -20.46
C ALA A 189 -4.60 6.48 -20.70
N ALA A 190 -5.07 7.62 -20.20
CA ALA A 190 -4.37 8.90 -20.27
C ALA A 190 -3.14 8.97 -19.33
N LEU A 191 -3.06 8.09 -18.32
CA LEU A 191 -1.88 7.97 -17.48
C LEU A 191 -0.67 7.48 -18.30
N PRO A 192 0.55 7.96 -18.01
CA PRO A 192 1.76 7.54 -18.71
C PRO A 192 1.89 6.01 -18.84
N PRO A 193 2.24 5.50 -20.03
CA PRO A 193 2.44 4.08 -20.22
C PRO A 193 3.68 3.61 -19.47
N TYR A 194 3.65 2.37 -19.01
CA TYR A 194 4.85 1.66 -18.55
C TYR A 194 5.76 1.43 -19.77
N ARG A 195 7.00 1.92 -19.74
CA ARG A 195 7.97 1.83 -20.85
C ARG A 195 9.02 0.75 -20.60
#